data_AF-A0A3A6EBD5-F1
#
_entry.id   AF-A0A3A6EBD5-F1
#
_cell.length_a   1.000
_cell.length_b   1.000
_cell.length_c   1.000
_cell.angle_alpha   90.00
_cell.angle_beta   90.00
_cell.angle_gamma   90.00
#
_symmetry.space_group_name_H-M   'P 1'
#
loop_
_entity.id
_entity.type
_entity.pdbx_description
1 polymer ?
#
loop_
_entity_poly.entity_id
_entity_poly.type
_entity_poly.pdbx_seq_one_letter_code
_entity_poly.pdbx_strand_id
1 'polypeptide(L)'
;MKLRLFIMFALFPFLHATSYTAKLVSCNQDQIILKSQDSDVKVALFNTKITKEEGWKEACELLEDAKTIRFEIDPSSKIEEPVPVYLFADDKLVQEELMKQGYAYPMIRNPEYTYEKRLEAAYDATQTMAKPAEVNTKSRPALVGPLYLAGALLLWSLMALYILYRHRKKQKPVQRKQTETPD
;
A
#
# COMPACT_ATOMS: atom_id res chain seq x y z
N MET A 1 -15.64 -0.53 -32.37
CA MET A 1 -16.02 -1.08 -31.04
C MET A 1 -14.89 -1.16 -30.02
N LYS A 2 -13.60 -1.17 -30.39
CA LYS A 2 -12.49 -1.27 -29.41
C LYS A 2 -12.23 -0.01 -28.58
N LEU A 3 -12.50 1.19 -29.11
CA LEU A 3 -12.24 2.46 -28.40
C LEU A 3 -13.18 2.69 -27.19
N ARG A 4 -14.45 2.27 -27.28
CA ARG A 4 -15.42 2.40 -26.17
C ARG A 4 -15.07 1.50 -24.97
N LEU A 5 -14.43 0.35 -25.21
CA LEU A 5 -14.00 -0.57 -24.16
C LEU A 5 -12.80 -0.01 -23.37
N PHE A 6 -11.88 0.68 -24.06
CA PHE A 6 -10.76 1.38 -23.42
C PHE A 6 -11.21 2.57 -22.56
N ILE A 7 -12.27 3.29 -22.96
CA ILE A 7 -12.84 4.39 -22.15
C ILE A 7 -13.50 3.84 -20.88
N MET A 8 -14.19 2.69 -20.95
CA MET A 8 -14.72 2.04 -19.74
C MET A 8 -13.62 1.56 -18.79
N PHE A 9 -12.52 0.98 -19.32
CA PHE A 9 -11.38 0.58 -18.49
C PHE A 9 -10.64 1.79 -17.89
N ALA A 10 -10.61 2.93 -18.58
CA ALA A 10 -10.03 4.17 -18.07
C ALA A 10 -10.91 4.84 -16.99
N LEU A 11 -12.23 4.64 -17.02
CA LEU A 11 -13.16 5.09 -15.97
C LEU A 11 -13.29 4.09 -14.82
N PHE A 12 -12.92 2.83 -15.01
CA PHE A 12 -12.94 1.80 -13.97
C PHE A 12 -12.14 2.17 -12.70
N PRO A 13 -10.92 2.74 -12.76
CA PRO A 13 -10.23 3.20 -11.55
C PRO A 13 -10.89 4.40 -10.88
N PHE A 14 -11.76 5.15 -11.57
CA PHE A 14 -12.54 6.24 -10.97
C PHE A 14 -13.80 5.78 -10.22
N LEU A 15 -14.19 4.50 -10.34
CA LEU A 15 -15.31 3.95 -9.57
C LEU A 15 -14.91 3.50 -8.14
N HIS A 16 -13.62 3.52 -7.78
CA HIS A 16 -13.11 2.86 -6.56
C HIS A 16 -13.20 3.69 -5.27
N ALA A 17 -14.01 4.74 -5.25
CA ALA A 17 -14.38 5.45 -4.03
C ALA A 17 -15.74 6.13 -4.24
N THR A 18 -16.82 5.36 -4.16
CA THR A 18 -18.16 5.95 -4.18
C THR A 18 -18.37 6.72 -2.87
N SER A 19 -18.32 8.05 -2.98
CA SER A 19 -18.64 8.96 -1.89
C SER A 19 -20.13 9.33 -1.93
N TYR A 20 -20.80 9.17 -0.80
CA TYR A 20 -22.21 9.50 -0.63
C TYR A 20 -22.35 10.73 0.26
N THR A 21 -23.06 11.75 -0.20
CA THR A 21 -23.46 12.89 0.63
C THR A 21 -24.61 12.51 1.55
N ALA A 22 -24.54 12.93 2.80
CA ALA A 22 -25.57 12.64 3.79
C ALA A 22 -25.86 13.83 4.70
N LYS A 23 -26.95 13.73 5.47
CA LYS A 23 -27.27 14.63 6.58
C LYS A 23 -27.32 13.85 7.87
N LEU A 24 -26.90 14.45 8.97
CA LEU A 24 -27.03 13.84 10.28
C LEU A 24 -28.52 13.77 10.68
N VAL A 25 -28.99 12.60 11.10
CA VAL A 25 -30.32 12.42 11.69
C VAL A 25 -30.18 12.32 13.20
N SER A 26 -29.28 11.47 13.67
CA SER A 26 -28.95 11.36 15.09
C SER A 26 -27.51 10.87 15.28
N CYS A 27 -26.87 11.35 16.34
CA CYS A 27 -25.62 10.84 16.85
C CYS A 27 -25.74 10.63 18.36
N ASN A 28 -25.38 9.44 18.84
CA ASN A 28 -25.45 9.04 20.23
C ASN A 28 -24.35 8.00 20.51
N GLN A 29 -24.20 7.65 21.80
CA GLN A 29 -23.22 6.65 22.22
C GLN A 29 -23.45 5.34 21.47
N ASP A 30 -22.45 4.91 20.69
CA ASP A 30 -22.47 3.70 19.83
C ASP A 30 -23.40 3.71 18.61
N GLN A 31 -23.99 4.85 18.25
CA GLN A 31 -24.89 4.92 17.09
C GLN A 31 -24.80 6.25 16.34
N ILE A 32 -24.71 6.13 15.01
CA ILE A 32 -24.78 7.26 14.08
C ILE A 32 -25.81 6.89 13.01
N ILE A 33 -26.79 7.77 12.80
CA ILE A 33 -27.81 7.62 11.75
C ILE A 33 -27.68 8.78 10.78
N LEU A 34 -27.48 8.44 9.51
CA LEU A 34 -27.32 9.38 8.42
C LEU A 34 -28.49 9.25 7.45
N LYS A 35 -29.00 10.37 6.96
CA LYS A 35 -29.96 10.40 5.86
C LYS A 35 -29.23 10.55 4.54
N SER A 36 -29.32 9.55 3.68
CA SER A 36 -28.75 9.53 2.34
C SER A 36 -29.81 9.07 1.34
N GLN A 37 -29.99 9.80 0.23
CA GLN A 37 -30.96 9.47 -0.82
C GLN A 37 -32.35 9.10 -0.27
N ASP A 38 -32.84 9.90 0.69
CA ASP A 38 -34.14 9.75 1.37
C ASP A 38 -34.33 8.53 2.27
N SER A 39 -33.26 7.77 2.53
CA SER A 39 -33.26 6.65 3.48
C SER A 39 -32.37 6.95 4.69
N ASP A 40 -32.83 6.53 5.86
CA ASP A 40 -32.05 6.57 7.09
C ASP A 40 -31.15 5.34 7.16
N VAL A 41 -29.85 5.56 7.28
CA VAL A 41 -28.82 4.52 7.25
C VAL A 41 -28.08 4.55 8.58
N LYS A 42 -28.12 3.44 9.32
CA LYS A 42 -27.27 3.26 10.50
C LYS A 42 -25.85 2.95 10.04
N VAL A 43 -24.89 3.75 10.49
CA VAL A 43 -23.48 3.60 10.11
C VAL A 43 -22.60 3.29 11.30
N ALA A 44 -21.49 2.62 11.05
CA ALA A 44 -20.42 2.36 12.00
C ALA A 44 -19.09 2.83 11.40
N LEU A 45 -18.18 3.33 12.24
CA LEU A 45 -16.85 3.74 11.79
C LEU A 45 -16.04 2.50 11.40
N PHE A 46 -15.73 2.36 10.11
CA PHE A 46 -14.99 1.20 9.62
C PHE A 46 -13.60 1.13 10.26
N ASN A 47 -13.22 -0.10 10.64
CA ASN A 47 -11.92 -0.44 11.22
C ASN A 47 -11.51 0.45 12.41
N THR A 48 -12.45 1.08 13.12
CA THR A 48 -12.13 2.09 14.13
C THR A 48 -12.93 1.81 15.39
N LYS A 49 -12.23 1.77 16.54
CA LYS A 49 -12.86 1.65 17.84
C LYS A 49 -12.62 2.90 18.67
N ILE A 50 -13.70 3.52 19.13
CA ILE A 50 -13.69 4.61 20.10
C ILE A 50 -13.49 4.01 21.49
N THR A 51 -12.59 4.59 22.28
CA THR A 51 -12.13 4.02 23.56
C THR A 51 -12.81 4.62 24.78
N LYS A 52 -13.32 5.85 24.66
CA LYS A 52 -13.89 6.61 25.77
C LYS A 52 -15.19 7.30 25.34
N GLU A 53 -16.03 7.63 26.32
CA GLU A 53 -17.28 8.35 26.09
C GLU A 53 -17.03 9.75 25.50
N GLU A 54 -15.93 10.41 25.89
CA GLU A 54 -15.53 11.70 25.33
C GLU A 54 -15.25 11.62 23.83
N GLY A 55 -14.80 10.46 23.34
CA GLY A 55 -14.60 10.22 21.92
C GLY A 55 -15.89 10.17 21.12
N TRP A 56 -16.96 9.63 21.72
CA TRP A 56 -18.29 9.65 21.11
C TRP A 56 -18.86 11.06 21.08
N LYS A 57 -18.67 11.81 22.15
CA LYS A 57 -19.06 13.22 22.22
C LYS A 57 -18.36 14.04 21.14
N GLU A 58 -17.04 13.93 21.03
CA GLU A 58 -16.24 14.60 19.98
C GLU A 58 -16.71 14.20 18.57
N ALA A 59 -16.96 12.91 18.34
CA ALA A 59 -17.46 12.43 17.04
C ALA A 59 -18.81 13.07 16.67
N CYS A 60 -19.73 13.17 17.65
CA CYS A 60 -21.03 13.78 17.44
C CYS A 60 -20.91 15.30 17.24
N GLU A 61 -20.10 16.00 18.04
CA GLU A 61 -19.85 17.44 17.87
C GLU A 61 -19.28 17.75 16.48
N LEU A 62 -18.29 16.97 16.01
CA LEU A 62 -17.75 17.10 14.65
C LEU A 62 -18.82 16.95 13.55
N LEU A 63 -19.82 16.09 13.76
CA LEU A 63 -20.88 15.85 12.78
C LEU A 63 -22.01 16.88 12.88
N GLU A 64 -22.35 17.34 14.08
CA GLU A 64 -23.37 18.36 14.32
C GLU A 64 -22.93 19.74 13.80
N ASP A 65 -21.65 20.08 13.95
CA ASP A 65 -21.08 21.34 13.49
C ASP A 65 -20.74 21.36 11.98
N ALA A 66 -20.73 20.18 11.34
CA ALA A 66 -20.35 20.05 9.93
C ALA A 66 -21.37 20.69 8.99
N LYS A 67 -20.88 21.47 8.03
CA LYS A 67 -21.72 21.97 6.92
C LYS A 67 -22.01 20.86 5.91
N THR A 68 -21.07 19.93 5.78
CA THR A 68 -21.11 18.85 4.81
C THR A 68 -20.71 17.54 5.46
N ILE A 69 -21.57 16.53 5.31
CA ILE A 69 -21.28 15.17 5.75
C ILE A 69 -21.25 14.28 4.52
N ARG A 70 -20.18 13.47 4.42
CA ARG A 70 -20.06 12.43 3.40
C ARG A 70 -19.57 11.15 4.04
N PHE A 71 -19.91 10.03 3.43
CA PHE A 71 -19.34 8.75 3.82
C PHE A 71 -18.91 7.94 2.60
N GLU A 72 -17.91 7.10 2.82
CA GLU A 72 -17.32 6.21 1.81
C GLU A 72 -17.28 4.79 2.37
N ILE A 73 -17.60 3.81 1.53
CA ILE A 73 -17.56 2.39 1.91
C ILE A 73 -16.26 1.80 1.36
N ASP A 74 -15.48 1.15 2.22
CA ASP A 74 -14.25 0.49 1.77
C ASP A 74 -14.60 -0.68 0.82
N PRO A 75 -13.93 -0.82 -0.33
CA PRO A 75 -14.20 -1.92 -1.27
C PRO A 75 -14.01 -3.32 -0.67
N SER A 76 -13.19 -3.43 0.39
CA SER A 76 -12.94 -4.69 1.09
C SER A 76 -13.95 -4.98 2.22
N SER A 77 -14.82 -4.01 2.54
CA SER A 77 -15.79 -4.16 3.63
C SER A 77 -17.00 -5.01 3.21
N LYS A 78 -17.56 -5.74 4.17
CA LYS A 78 -18.86 -6.39 4.01
C LYS A 78 -19.95 -5.36 4.29
N ILE A 79 -20.91 -5.24 3.39
CA ILE A 79 -22.06 -4.34 3.57
C ILE A 79 -23.07 -5.08 4.47
N GLU A 80 -22.92 -4.90 5.78
CA GLU A 80 -23.83 -5.37 6.82
C GLU A 80 -24.34 -4.18 7.64
N GLU A 81 -25.47 -4.31 8.33
CA GLU A 81 -26.02 -3.22 9.15
C GLU A 81 -25.54 -3.36 10.61
N PRO A 82 -24.97 -2.31 11.25
CA PRO A 82 -24.72 -0.96 10.74
C PRO A 82 -23.61 -0.91 9.67
N VAL A 83 -23.83 -0.10 8.63
CA VAL A 83 -22.94 -0.04 7.46
C VAL A 83 -21.55 0.48 7.86
N PRO A 84 -20.48 -0.29 7.63
CA PRO A 84 -19.13 0.16 7.93
C PRO A 84 -18.68 1.23 6.93
N VAL A 85 -18.35 2.42 7.41
CA VAL A 85 -17.97 3.57 6.57
C VAL A 85 -16.75 4.32 7.07
N TYR A 86 -16.05 4.97 6.15
CA TYR A 86 -15.25 6.15 6.45
C TYR A 86 -16.15 7.37 6.44
N LEU A 87 -16.13 8.14 7.52
CA LEU A 87 -17.05 9.25 7.74
C LEU A 87 -16.28 10.57 7.66
N PHE A 88 -16.79 11.50 6.86
CA PHE A 88 -16.20 12.80 6.62
C PHE A 88 -17.12 13.91 7.08
N ALA A 89 -16.57 14.83 7.85
CA ALA A 89 -17.18 16.08 8.29
C ALA A 89 -16.35 17.24 7.72
N ASP A 90 -16.91 18.04 6.82
CA ASP A 90 -16.21 19.15 6.14
C ASP A 90 -14.85 18.72 5.55
N ASP A 91 -14.87 17.60 4.81
CA ASP A 91 -13.73 16.93 4.19
C ASP A 91 -12.64 16.42 5.15
N LYS A 92 -12.85 16.52 6.47
CA LYS A 92 -12.00 15.88 7.48
C LYS A 92 -12.52 14.49 7.81
N LEU A 93 -11.60 13.52 7.85
CA LEU A 93 -11.92 12.14 8.21
C LEU A 93 -12.13 12.07 9.72
N VAL A 94 -13.38 11.82 10.16
CA VAL A 94 -13.75 11.80 11.59
C VAL A 94 -12.87 10.82 12.36
N GLN A 95 -12.62 9.63 11.80
CA GLN A 95 -11.76 8.62 12.42
C GLN A 95 -10.33 9.11 12.66
N GLU A 96 -9.78 9.90 11.74
CA GLU A 96 -8.44 10.45 11.87
C GLU A 96 -8.37 11.48 13.00
N GLU A 97 -9.35 12.38 13.08
CA GLU A 97 -9.42 13.40 14.13
C GLU A 97 -9.55 12.76 15.52
N LEU A 98 -10.38 11.73 15.65
CA LEU A 98 -10.50 10.96 16.89
C LEU A 98 -9.18 10.26 17.28
N MET A 99 -8.41 9.77 16.30
CA MET A 99 -7.10 9.15 16.56
C MET A 99 -6.06 10.18 16.99
N LYS A 100 -6.02 11.36 16.36
CA LYS A 100 -5.13 12.48 16.74
C LYS A 100 -5.39 13.00 18.15
N GLN A 101 -6.62 12.85 18.65
CA GLN A 101 -6.99 13.24 20.00
C GLN A 101 -6.84 12.08 21.01
N GLY A 102 -6.44 10.88 20.57
CA GLY A 102 -6.28 9.72 21.42
C GLY A 102 -7.59 9.12 21.91
N TYR A 103 -8.70 9.37 21.20
CA TYR A 103 -10.02 8.84 21.50
C TYR A 103 -10.34 7.55 20.73
N ALA A 104 -9.65 7.27 19.63
CA ALA A 104 -9.88 6.08 18.82
C ALA A 104 -8.58 5.38 18.41
N TYR A 105 -8.70 4.10 18.01
CA TYR A 105 -7.60 3.32 17.44
C TYR A 105 -8.10 2.42 16.30
N PRO A 106 -7.22 2.08 15.33
CA PRO A 106 -7.55 1.16 14.26
C PRO A 106 -7.63 -0.29 14.80
N MET A 107 -8.68 -1.03 14.44
CA MET A 107 -8.92 -2.38 14.96
C MET A 107 -8.00 -3.44 14.32
N ILE A 108 -7.75 -3.32 13.02
CA ILE A 108 -6.96 -4.25 12.21
C ILE A 108 -6.01 -3.41 11.35
N ARG A 109 -4.72 -3.76 11.35
CA ARG A 109 -3.77 -3.17 10.40
C ARG A 109 -3.80 -3.93 9.08
N ASN A 110 -4.41 -3.37 8.05
CA ASN A 110 -4.46 -3.98 6.72
C ASN A 110 -4.05 -2.97 5.63
N PRO A 111 -2.92 -3.18 4.94
CA PRO A 111 -2.43 -2.25 3.93
C PRO A 111 -3.35 -2.11 2.71
N GLU A 112 -4.30 -3.02 2.52
CA GLU A 112 -5.29 -2.97 1.44
C GLU A 112 -6.47 -2.03 1.75
N TYR A 113 -6.62 -1.55 2.99
CA TYR A 113 -7.68 -0.60 3.33
C TYR A 113 -7.37 0.80 2.82
N THR A 114 -8.40 1.48 2.32
CA THR A 114 -8.30 2.74 1.57
C THR A 114 -7.53 3.82 2.32
N TYR A 115 -7.80 3.98 3.62
CA TYR A 115 -7.21 5.02 4.47
C TYR A 115 -6.26 4.50 5.55
N GLU A 116 -5.79 3.25 5.45
CA GLU A 116 -4.96 2.60 6.48
C GLU A 116 -3.77 3.47 6.88
N LYS A 117 -2.93 3.86 5.92
CA LYS A 117 -1.71 4.63 6.19
C LYS A 117 -1.98 5.96 6.88
N ARG A 118 -3.12 6.59 6.56
CA ARG A 118 -3.54 7.88 7.13
C ARG A 118 -3.97 7.70 8.59
N LEU A 119 -4.74 6.65 8.88
CA LEU A 119 -5.19 6.32 10.22
C LEU A 119 -4.04 5.81 11.11
N GLU A 120 -3.16 4.96 10.57
CA GLU A 120 -1.95 4.49 11.27
C GLU A 120 -1.05 5.67 11.66
N ALA A 121 -0.80 6.62 10.74
CA ALA A 121 -0.01 7.81 11.05
C ALA A 121 -0.65 8.69 12.13
N ALA A 122 -1.98 8.86 12.11
CA ALA A 122 -2.70 9.63 13.12
C ALA A 122 -2.64 8.97 14.50
N TYR A 123 -2.75 7.65 14.56
CA TYR A 123 -2.66 6.88 15.79
C TYR A 123 -1.24 6.81 16.35
N ASP A 124 -0.25 6.54 15.50
CA ASP A 124 1.15 6.45 15.93
C ASP A 124 1.70 7.81 16.39
N ALA A 125 1.14 8.93 15.90
CA ALA A 125 1.50 10.28 16.36
C ALA A 125 1.06 10.58 17.80
N THR A 126 0.01 9.93 18.31
CA THR A 126 -0.47 10.11 19.69
C THR A 126 0.14 9.13 20.68
N GLN A 127 0.68 8.01 20.19
CA GLN A 127 1.48 7.10 21.00
C GLN A 127 2.78 7.80 21.40
N THR A 128 3.00 8.04 22.70
CA THR A 128 4.27 8.53 23.27
C THR A 128 5.41 7.49 23.20
N MET A 129 5.39 6.62 22.21
CA MET A 129 6.48 5.71 21.92
C MET A 129 7.58 6.50 21.23
N ALA A 130 8.84 6.24 21.60
CA ALA A 130 9.98 6.66 20.79
C ALA A 130 9.68 6.26 19.35
N LYS A 131 9.80 7.22 18.42
CA LYS A 131 9.66 7.04 16.96
C LYS A 131 10.12 5.62 16.65
N PRO A 132 9.25 4.69 16.20
CA PRO A 132 9.68 3.33 15.94
C PRO A 132 10.90 3.48 15.05
N ALA A 133 12.05 2.99 15.54
CA ALA A 133 13.32 3.19 14.86
C ALA A 133 13.03 2.89 13.41
N GLU A 134 13.13 3.93 12.55
CA GLU A 134 12.73 3.84 11.14
C GLU A 134 13.23 2.48 10.72
N VAL A 135 12.31 1.57 10.40
CA VAL A 135 12.72 0.33 9.78
C VAL A 135 13.22 0.85 8.46
N ASN A 136 14.52 1.19 8.47
CA ASN A 136 15.40 1.07 7.38
C ASN A 136 15.23 -0.40 6.99
N THR A 137 14.18 -0.66 6.21
CA THR A 137 14.36 -1.29 4.92
C THR A 137 15.37 -0.41 4.17
N LYS A 138 16.60 -0.42 4.69
CA LYS A 138 17.81 -0.36 3.91
C LYS A 138 17.55 -1.50 2.97
N SER A 139 16.95 -1.19 1.82
CA SER A 139 16.86 -2.10 0.71
C SER A 139 18.29 -2.61 0.64
N ARG A 140 18.47 -3.89 1.01
CA ARG A 140 19.80 -4.49 0.91
C ARG A 140 20.19 -4.15 -0.52
N PRO A 141 21.28 -3.38 -0.73
CA PRO A 141 21.59 -2.91 -2.06
C PRO A 141 21.56 -4.16 -2.91
N ALA A 142 20.80 -4.12 -4.01
CA ALA A 142 20.59 -5.26 -4.90
C ALA A 142 21.89 -5.65 -5.63
N LEU A 143 23.05 -5.43 -4.99
CA LEU A 143 24.41 -5.68 -5.43
C LEU A 143 24.75 -7.16 -5.46
N VAL A 144 23.99 -8.02 -4.77
CA VAL A 144 24.21 -9.47 -4.82
C VAL A 144 24.01 -9.98 -6.25
N GLY A 145 22.98 -9.47 -6.96
CA GLY A 145 22.71 -9.84 -8.36
C GLY A 145 23.88 -9.50 -9.31
N PRO A 146 24.33 -8.24 -9.38
CA PRO A 146 25.50 -7.83 -10.15
C PRO A 146 26.79 -8.57 -9.78
N LEU A 147 27.01 -8.90 -8.50
CA LEU A 147 28.17 -9.68 -8.05
C LEU A 147 28.17 -11.12 -8.58
N TYR A 148 27.02 -11.81 -8.53
CA TYR A 148 26.89 -13.14 -9.12
C TYR A 148 27.07 -13.13 -10.64
N LEU A 149 26.56 -12.09 -11.31
CA LEU A 149 26.69 -11.93 -12.76
C LEU A 149 28.15 -11.66 -13.16
N ALA A 150 28.87 -10.82 -12.40
CA ALA A 150 30.31 -10.60 -12.59
C ALA A 150 31.13 -11.88 -12.35
N GLY A 151 30.80 -12.64 -11.31
CA GLY A 151 31.44 -13.93 -11.03
C GLY A 151 31.21 -14.96 -12.15
N ALA A 152 29.99 -15.06 -12.67
CA ALA A 152 29.68 -15.92 -13.80
C ALA A 152 30.45 -15.51 -15.06
N LEU A 153 30.50 -14.21 -15.39
CA LEU A 153 31.25 -13.71 -16.54
C LEU A 153 32.75 -14.00 -16.44
N LEU A 154 33.34 -13.87 -15.24
CA LEU A 154 34.74 -14.23 -14.99
C LEU A 154 34.98 -15.72 -15.27
N LEU A 155 34.09 -16.59 -14.79
CA LEU A 155 34.20 -18.04 -14.96
C LEU A 155 34.10 -18.44 -16.44
N TRP A 156 33.19 -17.83 -17.20
CA TRP A 156 33.09 -18.00 -18.65
C TRP A 156 34.32 -17.48 -19.40
N SER A 157 34.88 -16.33 -18.99
CA SER A 157 36.09 -15.77 -19.61
C SER A 157 37.32 -16.67 -19.41
N LEU A 158 37.48 -17.25 -18.22
CA LEU A 158 38.55 -18.20 -17.91
C LEU A 158 38.40 -19.49 -18.72
N MET A 159 37.17 -19.99 -18.86
CA MET A 159 36.88 -21.16 -19.68
C MET A 159 37.18 -20.90 -21.16
N ALA A 160 36.81 -19.73 -21.69
CA ALA A 160 37.11 -19.34 -23.06
C ALA A 160 38.63 -19.20 -23.30
N LEU A 161 39.36 -18.57 -22.38
CA LEU A 161 40.82 -18.47 -22.45
C LEU A 161 41.50 -19.85 -22.38
N TYR A 162 41.01 -20.75 -21.54
CA TYR A 162 41.51 -22.12 -21.46
C TYR A 162 41.28 -22.89 -22.76
N ILE A 163 40.10 -22.77 -23.37
CA ILE A 163 39.80 -23.38 -24.67
C ILE A 163 40.69 -22.81 -25.77
N LEU A 164 40.87 -21.48 -25.83
CA LEU A 164 41.75 -20.83 -26.81
C LEU A 164 43.21 -21.24 -26.63
N TYR A 165 43.70 -21.33 -25.39
CA TYR A 165 45.04 -21.83 -25.09
C TYR A 165 45.21 -23.28 -25.53
N ARG A 166 44.22 -24.14 -25.26
CA ARG A 166 44.24 -25.55 -25.67
C ARG A 166 44.17 -25.72 -27.19
N HIS A 167 43.38 -24.88 -27.89
CA HIS A 167 43.34 -24.85 -29.35
C HIS A 167 44.67 -24.40 -29.96
N ARG A 168 45.31 -23.35 -29.40
CA ARG A 168 46.65 -22.90 -29.84
C ARG A 168 47.74 -23.95 -29.61
N LYS A 169 47.67 -24.73 -28.53
CA LYS A 169 48.57 -25.87 -28.29
C LYS A 169 48.34 -27.03 -29.27
N LYS A 170 47.07 -27.32 -29.59
CA LYS A 170 46.72 -28.37 -30.57
C LYS A 170 47.09 -28.02 -32.02
N GLN A 171 47.16 -26.73 -32.37
CA GLN A 171 47.61 -26.28 -33.70
C GLN A 171 49.15 -26.27 -33.87
N LYS A 172 49.92 -26.47 -32.79
CA LYS A 172 51.40 -26.39 -32.82
C LYS A 172 52.20 -27.68 -33.11
N PRO A 173 51.65 -28.78 -33.67
CA PRO A 173 52.50 -29.83 -34.22
C PRO A 173 52.14 -30.20 -35.67
N VAL A 174 52.40 -29.32 -36.66
CA VAL A 174 52.44 -29.75 -38.09
C VAL A 174 53.58 -29.13 -38.91
N GLN A 175 54.27 -28.06 -38.48
CA GLN A 175 55.38 -27.47 -39.28
C GLN A 175 56.78 -27.64 -38.66
N ARG A 176 57.18 -28.87 -38.32
CA ARG A 176 58.60 -29.15 -38.05
C ARG A 176 58.95 -30.61 -38.36
N LYS A 177 58.82 -30.99 -39.64
CA LYS A 177 59.37 -32.24 -40.15
C LYS A 177 59.68 -32.12 -41.64
N GLN A 178 60.55 -31.16 -42.00
CA GLN A 178 61.14 -31.09 -43.34
C GLN A 178 62.36 -30.16 -43.37
N THR A 179 63.35 -30.43 -42.52
CA THR A 179 64.75 -30.05 -42.78
C THR A 179 65.60 -30.72 -41.69
N GLU A 180 66.23 -31.83 -42.05
CA GLU A 180 67.51 -32.31 -41.49
C GLU A 180 67.80 -33.68 -42.13
N THR A 181 68.46 -33.63 -43.29
CA THR A 181 69.37 -34.68 -43.77
C THR A 181 70.72 -34.02 -43.93
N PRO A 182 71.76 -34.46 -43.20
CA PRO A 182 73.14 -34.28 -43.61
C PRO A 182 73.70 -35.61 -44.13
N ASP A 183 74.43 -35.46 -45.24
CA ASP A 183 75.42 -36.34 -45.90
C ASP A 183 74.97 -37.67 -46.53
#